data_AF-A0A7Y4SDI1-F1
#
_entry.id   AF-A0A7Y4SDI1-F1
#
_cell.length_a   1.000
_cell.length_b   1.000
_cell.length_c   1.000
_cell.angle_alpha   90.00
_cell.angle_beta   90.00
_cell.angle_gamma   90.00
#
_symmetry.space_group_name_H-M   'P 1'
#
loop_
_entity.id
_entity.type
_entity.pdbx_description
1 polymer ?
#
loop_
_entity_poly.entity_id
_entity_poly.type
_entity_poly.pdbx_seq_one_letter_code
_entity_poly.pdbx_strand_id
1 'polypeptide(L)'
;MMTLTKQQSCWASPKFTIDCLLSNVSRQMEADGCVLEFSEDGCKTATPDQMAVGDFVKVQLWLEGEEAFVDIRLAEVRRVHNHWIALEVIQVSQTDRVKLKRFLDTLAAMRTEAPAFIDHLLVRA
;
A
#
# COMPACT_ATOMS: atom_id res chain seq x y z
N MET A 1 -3.01 -37.26 25.89
CA MET A 1 -3.04 -35.96 26.60
C MET A 1 -2.71 -34.89 25.57
N MET A 2 -3.66 -34.01 25.29
CA MET A 2 -3.58 -33.04 24.21
C MET A 2 -2.64 -31.91 24.62
N THR A 3 -1.59 -31.68 23.84
CA THR A 3 -0.76 -30.47 23.92
C THR A 3 -1.63 -29.28 23.57
N LEU A 4 -1.97 -28.48 24.57
CA LEU A 4 -2.52 -27.15 24.42
C LEU A 4 -1.45 -26.30 23.72
N THR A 5 -1.42 -26.34 22.38
CA THR A 5 -0.60 -25.43 21.58
C THR A 5 -1.14 -24.03 21.84
N LYS A 6 -0.38 -23.33 22.68
CA LYS A 6 -0.38 -21.88 22.84
C LYS A 6 -0.57 -21.27 21.46
N GLN A 7 -1.78 -20.78 21.21
CA GLN A 7 -2.16 -20.00 20.04
C GLN A 7 -1.41 -18.68 20.17
N GLN A 8 -0.10 -18.71 19.92
CA GLN A 8 0.67 -17.52 19.63
C GLN A 8 0.02 -16.98 18.36
N SER A 9 -0.69 -15.86 18.51
CA SER A 9 -1.06 -15.00 17.40
C SER A 9 0.24 -14.63 16.70
N CYS A 10 0.69 -15.48 15.79
CA CYS A 10 1.71 -15.14 14.82
C CYS A 10 1.12 -13.97 14.07
N TRP A 11 1.63 -12.76 14.32
CA TRP A 11 1.45 -11.67 13.39
C TRP A 11 2.26 -12.10 12.16
N ALA A 12 1.67 -12.97 11.35
CA ALA A 12 2.23 -13.38 10.09
C ALA A 12 2.49 -12.08 9.32
N SER A 13 3.69 -11.92 8.79
CA SER A 13 3.98 -10.83 7.87
C SER A 13 2.88 -10.78 6.81
N PRO A 14 2.39 -9.59 6.43
CA PRO A 14 1.39 -9.44 5.39
C PRO A 14 1.68 -10.35 4.20
N LYS A 15 0.70 -11.17 3.83
CA LYS A 15 0.81 -12.16 2.76
C LYS A 15 1.11 -11.50 1.42
N PHE A 16 0.61 -10.28 1.24
CA PHE A 16 0.76 -9.51 0.02
C PHE A 16 1.62 -8.26 0.24
N THR A 17 2.43 -7.95 -0.77
CA THR A 17 3.05 -6.64 -0.95
C THR A 17 2.59 -6.06 -2.28
N ILE A 18 2.32 -4.76 -2.31
CA ILE A 18 1.99 -4.04 -3.53
C ILE A 18 3.17 -3.13 -3.84
N ASP A 19 3.80 -3.33 -4.99
CA ASP A 19 4.84 -2.45 -5.51
C ASP A 19 4.19 -1.52 -6.55
N CYS A 20 4.22 -0.21 -6.32
CA CYS A 20 3.45 0.73 -7.12
C CYS A 20 4.12 2.10 -7.29
N LEU A 21 3.85 2.74 -8.41
CA LEU A 21 4.29 4.09 -8.74
C LEU A 21 3.11 5.06 -8.59
N LEU A 22 3.31 6.14 -7.84
CA LEU A 22 2.32 7.20 -7.70
C LEU A 22 2.12 7.89 -9.06
N SER A 23 0.92 7.79 -9.63
CA SER A 23 0.61 8.26 -10.98
C SER A 23 -0.31 9.49 -11.01
N ASN A 24 -1.18 9.66 -10.01
CA ASN A 24 -2.04 10.83 -9.90
C ASN A 24 -2.34 11.18 -8.43
N VAL A 25 -2.47 12.49 -8.15
CA VAL A 25 -2.67 13.04 -6.80
C VAL A 25 -3.72 14.16 -6.76
N SER A 26 -4.50 14.35 -7.82
CA SER A 26 -5.41 15.51 -7.97
C SER A 26 -6.56 15.55 -6.95
N ARG A 27 -7.06 14.39 -6.51
CA ARG A 27 -8.12 14.28 -5.48
C ARG A 27 -7.78 13.27 -4.38
N GLN A 28 -7.11 12.21 -4.77
CA GLN A 28 -6.65 11.13 -3.91
C GLN A 28 -5.33 10.60 -4.49
N MET A 29 -4.59 9.84 -3.69
CA MET A 29 -3.40 9.16 -4.18
C MET A 29 -3.82 7.98 -5.06
N GLU A 30 -3.46 8.02 -6.33
CA GLU A 30 -3.65 6.94 -7.28
C GLU A 30 -2.29 6.44 -7.74
N ALA A 31 -2.11 5.13 -7.73
CA ALA A 31 -0.86 4.49 -8.11
C ALA A 31 -1.10 3.34 -9.09
N ASP A 32 -0.11 3.11 -9.93
CA ASP A 32 -0.05 1.99 -10.85
C ASP A 32 0.96 0.97 -10.33
N GLY A 33 0.57 -0.30 -10.19
CA GLY A 33 1.43 -1.27 -9.53
C GLY A 33 1.14 -2.72 -9.84
N CYS A 34 1.83 -3.59 -9.11
CA CYS A 34 1.67 -5.02 -9.18
C CYS A 34 1.48 -5.60 -7.76
N VAL A 35 0.65 -6.64 -7.66
CA VAL A 35 0.46 -7.37 -6.40
C VAL A 35 1.41 -8.56 -6.38
N LEU A 36 2.12 -8.71 -5.26
CA LEU A 36 3.06 -9.79 -5.00
C LEU A 36 2.57 -10.62 -3.82
N GLU A 37 2.35 -11.92 -4.03
CA GLU A 37 2.02 -12.88 -2.98
C GLU A 37 3.28 -13.61 -2.51
N PHE A 38 3.54 -13.59 -1.21
CA PHE A 38 4.63 -14.31 -0.57
C PHE A 38 4.15 -15.64 -0.01
N SER A 39 4.90 -16.69 -0.29
CA SER A 39 4.67 -18.07 0.14
C SER A 39 5.97 -18.72 0.57
N GLU A 40 5.91 -19.93 1.14
CA GLU A 40 7.10 -20.70 1.51
C GLU A 40 8.02 -20.98 0.30
N ASP A 41 7.43 -21.08 -0.90
CA ASP A 41 8.14 -21.33 -2.16
C ASP A 41 8.72 -20.05 -2.82
N GLY A 42 8.53 -18.88 -2.19
CA GLY A 42 9.00 -17.59 -2.69
C GLY A 42 7.89 -16.60 -3.00
N CYS A 43 8.15 -15.70 -3.95
CA CYS A 43 7.27 -14.60 -4.33
C CYS A 43 6.75 -14.78 -5.76
N LYS A 44 5.45 -14.57 -5.97
CA LYS A 44 4.82 -14.60 -7.30
C LYS A 44 3.88 -13.43 -7.49
N THR A 45 3.64 -13.05 -8.74
CA THR A 45 2.63 -12.06 -9.09
C THR A 45 1.23 -12.62 -8.80
N ALA A 46 0.42 -11.82 -8.11
CA ALA A 46 -0.98 -12.08 -7.85
C ALA A 46 -1.84 -11.06 -8.58
N THR A 47 -3.12 -11.41 -8.74
CA THR A 47 -4.13 -10.51 -9.29
C THR A 47 -4.95 -9.91 -8.15
N PRO A 48 -5.50 -8.69 -8.30
CA PRO A 48 -6.28 -8.04 -7.25
C PRO A 48 -7.42 -8.89 -6.67
N ASP A 49 -8.06 -9.73 -7.48
CA ASP A 49 -9.16 -10.61 -7.08
C ASP A 49 -8.76 -11.71 -6.08
N GLN A 50 -7.45 -11.94 -5.90
CA GLN A 50 -6.94 -12.88 -4.90
C GLN A 50 -6.88 -12.28 -3.49
N MET A 51 -7.11 -10.97 -3.37
CA MET A 51 -7.12 -10.23 -2.11
C MET A 51 -8.55 -10.12 -1.58
N ALA A 52 -8.70 -10.22 -0.26
CA ALA A 52 -9.97 -10.02 0.41
C ALA A 52 -10.04 -8.64 1.07
N VAL A 53 -11.25 -8.09 1.16
CA VAL A 53 -11.49 -6.92 2.03
C VAL A 53 -11.17 -7.30 3.48
N GLY A 54 -10.39 -6.46 4.16
CA GLY A 54 -9.86 -6.71 5.49
C GLY A 54 -8.46 -7.33 5.50
N ASP A 55 -7.90 -7.71 4.33
CA ASP A 55 -6.51 -8.15 4.26
C ASP A 55 -5.55 -6.99 4.58
N PHE A 56 -4.48 -7.32 5.31
CA PHE A 56 -3.39 -6.40 5.53
C PHE A 56 -2.28 -6.63 4.51
N VAL A 57 -1.72 -5.52 4.02
CA VAL A 57 -0.70 -5.50 2.97
C VAL A 57 0.44 -4.56 3.32
N LYS A 58 1.61 -4.82 2.74
CA LYS A 58 2.67 -3.82 2.63
C LYS A 58 2.54 -3.09 1.30
N VAL A 59 2.90 -1.82 1.27
CA VAL A 59 2.97 -1.06 0.01
C VAL A 59 4.32 -0.38 -0.11
N GLN A 60 4.99 -0.62 -1.24
CA GLN A 60 6.16 0.14 -1.67
C GLN A 60 5.69 1.16 -2.70
N LEU A 61 5.68 2.43 -2.31
CA LEU A 61 5.18 3.50 -3.16
C LEU A 61 6.35 4.32 -3.71
N TRP A 62 6.62 4.16 -5.00
CA TRP A 62 7.59 4.96 -5.74
C TRP A 62 7.00 6.33 -6.08
N LEU A 63 7.82 7.37 -5.93
CA LEU A 63 7.47 8.74 -6.28
C LEU A 63 8.36 9.16 -7.44
N GLU A 64 7.77 9.75 -8.48
CA GLU A 64 8.54 10.19 -9.64
C GLU A 64 9.62 11.21 -9.25
N GLY A 65 10.87 10.97 -9.68
CA GLY A 65 12.01 11.83 -9.35
C GLY A 65 12.64 11.61 -7.97
N GLU A 66 12.14 10.66 -7.17
CA GLU A 66 12.74 10.28 -5.90
C GLU A 66 13.47 8.92 -6.01
N GLU A 67 14.66 8.81 -5.41
CA GLU A 67 15.49 7.59 -5.52
C GLU A 67 14.99 6.43 -4.64
N ALA A 68 14.29 6.75 -3.54
CA ALA A 68 13.78 5.76 -2.60
C ALA A 68 12.25 5.71 -2.61
N PHE A 69 11.69 4.51 -2.44
CA PHE A 69 10.25 4.35 -2.23
C PHE A 69 9.83 4.81 -0.82
N VAL A 70 8.55 5.09 -0.67
CA VAL A 70 7.85 5.28 0.61
C VAL A 70 7.39 3.91 1.10
N ASP A 71 7.90 3.47 2.25
CA ASP A 71 7.53 2.19 2.88
C ASP A 71 6.27 2.33 3.73
N ILE A 72 5.14 1.87 3.19
CA ILE A 72 3.89 1.72 3.95
C ILE A 72 3.89 0.31 4.54
N ARG A 73 4.29 0.24 5.81
CA ARG A 73 4.46 -1.01 6.55
C ARG A 73 3.15 -1.77 6.77
N LEU A 74 2.03 -1.05 6.82
CA LEU A 74 0.71 -1.65 6.98
C LEU A 74 -0.37 -0.78 6.31
N ALA A 75 -1.12 -1.39 5.41
CA ALA A 75 -2.37 -0.88 4.89
C ALA A 75 -3.44 -1.98 4.89
N GLU A 76 -4.70 -1.60 4.99
CA GLU A 76 -5.84 -2.53 4.94
C GLU A 76 -6.56 -2.40 3.60
N VAL A 77 -6.90 -3.53 2.98
CA VAL A 77 -7.74 -3.59 1.79
C VAL A 77 -9.18 -3.26 2.16
N ARG A 78 -9.68 -2.12 1.71
CA ARG A 78 -11.06 -1.68 1.98
C ARG A 78 -12.02 -2.04 0.86
N ARG A 79 -11.51 -2.16 -0.36
CA ARG A 79 -12.29 -2.57 -1.53
C ARG A 79 -11.38 -3.16 -2.61
N VAL A 80 -11.85 -4.21 -3.26
CA VAL A 80 -11.29 -4.72 -4.52
C VAL A 80 -12.39 -4.64 -5.57
N HIS A 81 -12.10 -4.05 -6.72
CA HIS A 81 -13.03 -3.97 -7.83
C HIS A 81 -12.31 -3.95 -9.17
N ASN A 82 -12.45 -5.03 -9.96
CA ASN A 82 -11.70 -5.25 -11.19
C ASN A 82 -10.18 -5.11 -10.92
N HIS A 83 -9.54 -4.16 -11.59
CA HIS A 83 -8.12 -3.84 -11.48
C HIS A 83 -7.81 -2.85 -10.35
N TRP A 84 -8.81 -2.44 -9.56
CA TRP A 84 -8.64 -1.40 -8.54
C TRP A 84 -8.68 -1.96 -7.13
N ILE A 85 -7.73 -1.54 -6.31
CA ILE A 85 -7.60 -1.86 -4.90
C ILE A 85 -7.62 -0.55 -4.11
N ALA A 86 -8.62 -0.37 -3.26
CA ALA A 86 -8.67 0.75 -2.33
C ALA A 86 -8.05 0.32 -1.00
N LEU A 87 -7.07 1.09 -0.55
CA LEU A 87 -6.29 0.83 0.65
C LEU A 87 -6.47 1.96 1.67
N GLU A 88 -6.58 1.58 2.94
CA GLU A 88 -6.47 2.49 4.07
C GLU A 88 -5.08 2.36 4.70
N VAL A 89 -4.35 3.47 4.74
CA VAL A 89 -2.96 3.49 5.24
C VAL A 89 -2.99 3.56 6.76
N ILE A 90 -2.46 2.51 7.41
CA ILE A 90 -2.46 2.39 8.87
C ILE A 90 -1.11 2.77 9.46
N GLN A 91 -0.03 2.25 8.87
CA GLN A 91 1.32 2.43 9.39
C GLN A 91 2.31 2.82 8.31
N VAL A 92 2.83 4.04 8.44
CA VAL A 92 3.93 4.60 7.66
C VAL A 92 4.95 5.21 8.63
N SER A 93 6.25 5.17 8.30
CA SER A 93 7.27 5.81 9.16
C SER A 93 7.09 7.34 9.16
N GLN A 94 7.54 8.03 10.22
CA GLN A 94 7.46 9.49 10.25
C GLN A 94 8.28 10.12 9.12
N THR A 95 9.44 9.54 8.81
CA THR A 95 10.32 9.98 7.72
C THR A 95 9.61 9.87 6.38
N ASP A 96 9.01 8.71 6.10
CA ASP A 96 8.28 8.47 4.85
C ASP A 96 7.02 9.31 4.76
N ARG A 97 6.32 9.52 5.88
CA ARG A 97 5.15 10.39 5.93
C ARG A 97 5.50 11.84 5.59
N VAL A 98 6.61 12.35 6.10
CA VAL A 98 7.10 13.70 5.77
C VAL A 98 7.50 13.79 4.31
N LYS A 99 8.21 12.78 3.79
CA LYS A 99 8.59 12.70 2.38
C LYS A 99 7.38 12.72 1.46
N LEU A 100 6.41 11.85 1.72
CA LEU A 100 5.17 11.76 0.95
C LEU A 100 4.39 13.07 1.03
N LYS A 101 4.22 13.63 2.22
CA LYS A 101 3.53 14.91 2.40
C LYS A 101 4.19 16.03 1.58
N ARG A 102 5.52 16.16 1.66
CA ARG A 102 6.27 17.17 0.90
C ARG A 102 6.08 17.01 -0.60
N PHE A 103 6.08 15.76 -1.09
CA PHE A 103 5.84 15.47 -2.49
C PHE A 103 4.43 15.91 -2.92
N LEU A 104 3.40 15.55 -2.14
CA LEU A 104 2.01 15.94 -2.39
C LEU A 104 1.83 17.46 -2.35
N ASP A 105 2.41 18.14 -1.37
CA ASP A 105 2.35 19.60 -1.24
C ASP A 105 2.99 20.29 -2.46
N THR A 106 4.10 19.75 -2.98
CA THR A 106 4.78 20.28 -4.17
C THR A 106 3.92 20.12 -5.43
N LEU A 107 3.30 18.94 -5.61
CA LEU A 107 2.40 18.69 -6.74
C LEU A 107 1.14 19.56 -6.67
N ALA A 108 0.55 19.72 -5.48
CA ALA A 108 -0.61 20.56 -5.26
C ALA A 108 -0.32 22.03 -5.59
N ALA A 109 0.84 22.55 -5.18
CA ALA A 109 1.26 23.91 -5.50
C ALA A 109 1.41 24.15 -7.02
N MET A 110 1.88 23.14 -7.77
CA MET A 110 1.97 23.23 -9.24
C MET A 110 0.61 23.18 -9.93
N ARG A 111 -0.38 22.50 -9.33
CA ARG A 111 -1.70 22.26 -9.95
C ARG A 111 -2.82 23.19 -9.45
N THR A 112 -2.56 24.02 -8.43
CA THR A 112 -3.57 24.85 -7.76
C THR A 112 -4.74 24.01 -7.20
N GLU A 113 -4.43 22.81 -6.74
CA GLU A 113 -5.38 21.85 -6.18
C GLU A 113 -5.15 21.70 -4.67
N ALA A 114 -6.14 21.15 -3.95
CA ALA A 114 -5.94 20.76 -2.56
C ALA A 114 -5.01 19.52 -2.49
N PRO A 115 -4.12 19.41 -1.49
CA PRO A 115 -3.29 18.22 -1.34
C PRO A 115 -4.12 16.96 -1.11
N ALA A 116 -3.72 15.84 -1.72
CA ALA A 116 -4.33 14.54 -1.46
C ALA A 116 -4.10 14.08 -0.02
N PHE A 117 -5.07 13.32 0.52
CA PHE A 117 -4.94 12.69 1.83
C PHE A 117 -4.07 11.45 1.76
N ILE A 118 -3.13 11.32 2.70
CA ILE A 118 -2.20 10.17 2.80
C ILE A 118 -2.92 8.90 3.25
N ASP A 119 -4.04 9.04 3.94
CA ASP A 119 -4.73 7.93 4.62
C ASP A 119 -5.41 6.97 3.63
N HIS A 120 -5.58 7.37 2.37
CA HIS A 120 -6.24 6.58 1.34
C HIS A 120 -5.40 6.50 0.07
N LEU A 121 -5.13 5.27 -0.36
CA LEU A 121 -4.39 4.98 -1.59
C LEU A 121 -5.25 4.08 -2.49
N LEU A 122 -5.39 4.48 -3.74
CA LEU A 122 -6.04 3.70 -4.78
C LEU A 122 -4.99 3.13 -5.71
N VAL A 123 -4.89 1.81 -5.82
CA VAL A 123 -3.92 1.13 -6.68
C VAL A 123 -4.62 0.46 -7.85
N ARG A 124 -4.10 0.69 -9.06
CA ARG A 124 -4.44 -0.09 -10.25
C ARG A 124 -3.40 -1.19 -10.46
N ALA A 125 -3.84 -2.45 -10.48
CA ALA A 125 -2.99 -3.63 -10.65
C ALA A 125 -3.65 -4.75 -11.47
#